data_AF-A0A3M8SWM9-F1
#
_entry.id   AF-A0A3M8SWM9-F1
#
_cell.length_a   1.000
_cell.length_b   1.000
_cell.length_c   1.000
_cell.angle_alpha   90.00
_cell.angle_beta   90.00
_cell.angle_gamma   90.00
#
_symmetry.space_group_name_H-M   'P 1'
#
loop_
_entity.id
_entity.type
_entity.pdbx_description
1 polymer ?
#
loop_
_entity_poly.entity_id
_entity_poly.type
_entity_poly.pdbx_seq_one_letter_code
_entity_poly.pdbx_strand_id
1 'polypeptide(L)'
;MTSFHAFAAPLMFLLLGSESDRVDVPPSPTPSMTLERCAVEVPEQAAKFQRLESEAQRLKAAYDKQPTPENEAAVLAAVDAMTEQLMARAPLEYQCEQLQRASQVEAAKRAVD
;
A
#
# COMPACT_ATOMS: atom_id res chain seq x y z
N MET A 1 34.65 -21.65 -19.02
CA MET A 1 33.95 -20.78 -19.98
C MET A 1 32.62 -21.42 -20.32
N THR A 2 31.55 -20.99 -19.66
CA THR A 2 30.19 -21.52 -19.83
C THR A 2 29.43 -20.67 -20.85
N SER A 3 28.87 -21.31 -21.88
CA SER A 3 27.95 -20.66 -22.80
C SER A 3 26.78 -21.59 -23.13
N PHE A 4 25.60 -21.13 -22.73
CA PHE A 4 24.25 -21.32 -23.27
C PHE A 4 23.88 -22.70 -23.86
N HIS A 5 23.23 -23.52 -23.04
CA HIS A 5 22.15 -24.42 -23.47
C HIS A 5 21.05 -24.40 -22.39
N ALA A 6 19.81 -24.16 -22.85
CA ALA A 6 18.52 -24.50 -22.22
C ALA A 6 17.55 -23.32 -22.23
N PHE A 7 16.95 -23.08 -23.40
CA PHE A 7 15.75 -22.26 -23.53
C PHE A 7 14.64 -23.13 -24.12
N ALA A 8 14.10 -24.07 -23.32
CA ALA A 8 12.82 -24.74 -23.59
C ALA A 8 12.41 -25.62 -22.40
N ALA A 9 11.39 -25.15 -21.67
CA ALA A 9 10.54 -25.86 -20.71
C ALA A 9 11.21 -26.50 -19.47
N PRO A 10 10.79 -26.07 -18.27
CA PRO A 10 9.56 -26.67 -17.74
C PRO A 10 8.62 -25.62 -17.13
N LEU A 11 7.74 -25.08 -17.97
CA LEU A 11 6.49 -24.44 -17.53
C LEU A 11 5.48 -25.47 -16.95
N MET A 12 5.88 -26.75 -16.82
CA MET A 12 5.03 -27.84 -16.35
C MET A 12 5.28 -28.24 -14.89
N PHE A 13 6.15 -27.55 -14.14
CA PHE A 13 6.33 -27.78 -12.69
C PHE A 13 5.54 -26.80 -11.81
N LEU A 14 4.86 -25.81 -12.40
CA LEU A 14 3.99 -24.86 -11.68
C LEU A 14 2.51 -25.27 -11.65
N LEU A 15 2.16 -26.47 -12.13
CA LEU A 15 0.76 -26.92 -12.23
C LEU A 15 0.38 -28.03 -11.25
N LEU A 16 1.32 -28.58 -10.47
CA LEU A 16 1.02 -29.57 -9.44
C LEU A 16 1.91 -29.36 -8.22
N GLY A 17 1.54 -28.37 -7.41
CA GLY A 17 2.18 -28.12 -6.13
C GLY A 17 1.20 -27.43 -5.20
N SER A 18 0.48 -28.26 -4.44
CA SER A 18 -0.11 -27.97 -3.14
C SER A 18 -0.85 -26.64 -2.98
N GLU A 19 -2.18 -26.71 -2.97
CA GLU A 19 -2.89 -26.84 -1.69
C GLU A 19 -3.19 -25.45 -1.14
N SER A 20 -4.41 -24.98 -1.41
CA SER A 20 -5.22 -24.31 -0.40
C SER A 20 -4.57 -23.21 0.44
N ASP A 21 -3.62 -22.43 -0.09
CA ASP A 21 -3.22 -21.20 0.58
C ASP A 21 -4.23 -20.14 0.16
N ARG A 22 -5.28 -20.11 0.98
CA ARG A 22 -6.20 -19.01 1.16
C ARG A 22 -5.55 -17.75 0.59
N VAL A 23 -6.17 -17.20 -0.46
CA VAL A 23 -6.11 -15.76 -0.69
C VAL A 23 -6.26 -15.17 0.69
N ASP A 24 -5.17 -14.59 1.20
CA ASP A 24 -5.14 -13.83 2.43
C ASP A 24 -6.04 -12.64 2.13
N VAL A 25 -7.35 -12.90 2.26
CA VAL A 25 -8.36 -11.88 2.41
C VAL A 25 -7.84 -11.13 3.62
N PRO A 26 -7.40 -9.88 3.45
CA PRO A 26 -6.85 -9.14 4.57
C PRO A 26 -7.84 -9.24 5.72
N PRO A 27 -7.32 -9.38 6.96
CA PRO A 27 -8.13 -9.67 8.13
C PRO A 27 -9.37 -8.80 8.10
N SER A 28 -10.51 -9.47 8.28
CA SER A 28 -11.86 -8.92 8.28
C SER A 28 -11.88 -7.43 8.67
N PRO A 29 -12.62 -6.57 7.93
CA PRO A 29 -12.69 -5.15 8.26
C PRO A 29 -12.98 -5.03 9.75
N THR A 30 -12.13 -4.29 10.44
CA THR A 30 -12.33 -4.03 11.86
C THR A 30 -13.76 -3.48 11.99
N PRO A 31 -14.58 -3.97 12.94
CA PRO A 31 -16.03 -3.75 12.96
C PRO A 31 -16.49 -2.29 13.19
N SER A 32 -15.63 -1.29 12.92
CA SER A 32 -15.90 0.14 13.09
C SER A 32 -15.62 1.00 11.85
N MET A 33 -15.26 0.42 10.70
CA MET A 33 -15.03 1.20 9.47
C MET A 33 -16.32 1.44 8.70
N THR A 34 -16.74 2.70 8.55
CA THR A 34 -17.92 3.11 7.77
C THR A 34 -17.51 3.89 6.52
N LEU A 35 -18.38 3.96 5.51
CA LEU A 35 -18.15 4.78 4.31
C LEU A 35 -17.89 6.26 4.65
N GLU A 36 -18.56 6.79 5.68
CA GLU A 36 -18.33 8.16 6.17
C GLU A 36 -16.93 8.31 6.77
N ARG A 37 -16.48 7.31 7.52
CA ARG A 37 -15.14 7.29 8.11
C ARG A 37 -14.05 7.16 7.04
N CYS A 38 -14.29 6.38 5.99
CA CYS A 38 -13.44 6.33 4.80
C CYS A 38 -13.31 7.69 4.10
N ALA A 39 -14.40 8.43 3.99
CA ALA A 39 -14.40 9.76 3.37
C ALA A 39 -13.59 10.81 4.17
N VAL A 40 -13.29 10.54 5.45
CA VAL A 40 -12.49 11.43 6.31
C VAL A 40 -11.06 10.91 6.45
N GLU A 41 -10.88 9.64 6.79
CA GLU A 41 -9.55 9.10 7.12
C GLU A 41 -8.63 9.00 5.89
N VAL A 42 -9.15 8.67 4.70
CA VAL A 42 -8.35 8.60 3.46
C VAL A 42 -7.76 9.97 3.10
N PRO A 43 -8.53 11.07 2.98
CA PRO A 43 -7.96 12.38 2.67
C PRO A 43 -7.09 12.93 3.81
N GLU A 44 -7.40 12.64 5.08
CA GLU A 44 -6.52 13.02 6.19
C GLU A 44 -5.16 12.32 6.12
N GLN A 45 -5.12 11.02 5.81
CA GLN A 45 -3.86 10.32 5.59
C GLN A 45 -3.12 10.84 4.36
N ALA A 46 -3.82 11.16 3.27
CA ALA A 46 -3.22 11.78 2.09
C ALA A 46 -2.57 13.14 2.43
N ALA A 47 -3.25 13.98 3.21
CA ALA A 47 -2.74 15.27 3.65
C ALA A 47 -1.52 15.14 4.58
N LYS A 48 -1.54 14.17 5.50
CA LYS A 48 -0.38 13.83 6.34
C LYS A 48 0.81 13.38 5.49
N PHE A 49 0.57 12.58 4.45
CA PHE A 49 1.63 12.08 3.56
C PHE A 49 2.25 13.21 2.75
N GLN A 50 1.44 14.13 2.21
CA GLN A 50 1.95 15.32 1.52
C GLN A 50 2.82 16.21 2.42
N ARG A 51 2.49 16.31 3.72
CA ARG A 51 3.32 17.04 4.68
C ARG A 51 4.68 16.36 4.88
N LEU A 52 4.69 15.05 5.10
CA LEU A 52 5.94 14.28 5.23
C LEU A 52 6.79 14.35 3.97
N GLU A 53 6.16 14.29 2.79
CA GLU A 53 6.87 14.42 1.51
C GLU A 53 7.53 15.80 1.37
N SER A 54 6.81 16.88 1.71
CA SER A 54 7.39 18.23 1.70
C SER A 54 8.53 18.36 2.71
N GLU A 55 8.44 17.71 3.86
CA GLU A 55 9.49 17.72 4.89
C GLU A 55 10.73 16.94 4.44
N ALA A 56 10.53 15.74 3.88
CA ALA A 56 11.59 14.93 3.29
C ALA A 56 12.32 15.67 2.16
N GLN A 57 11.60 16.41 1.31
CA GLN A 57 12.21 17.24 0.27
C GLN A 57 13.06 18.39 0.86
N ARG A 58 12.61 19.02 1.95
CA ARG A 58 13.40 20.06 2.63
C ARG A 58 14.67 19.50 3.26
N LEU A 59 14.56 18.34 3.92
CA LEU A 59 15.69 17.65 4.52
C LEU A 59 16.69 17.19 3.47
N LYS A 60 16.19 16.68 2.34
CA LYS A 60 17.03 16.34 1.19
C LYS A 60 17.76 17.57 0.64
N ALA A 61 17.07 18.70 0.47
CA ALA A 61 17.71 19.94 0.02
C ALA A 61 18.73 20.47 1.04
N ALA A 62 18.55 20.24 2.33
CA ALA A 62 19.53 20.55 3.36
C ALA A 62 20.74 19.61 3.29
N TYR A 63 20.52 18.31 3.09
CA TYR A 63 21.57 17.31 2.87
C TYR A 63 22.40 17.62 1.61
N ASP A 64 21.75 17.99 0.50
CA ASP A 64 22.44 18.34 -0.75
C ASP A 64 23.34 19.58 -0.60
N LYS A 65 22.98 20.51 0.30
CA LYS A 65 23.80 21.68 0.64
C LYS A 65 24.92 21.35 1.61
N GLN A 66 24.66 20.46 2.56
CA GLN A 66 25.58 20.09 3.61
C GLN A 66 25.38 18.61 3.98
N PRO A 67 26.15 17.70 3.34
CA PRO A 67 26.03 16.27 3.60
C PRO A 67 26.74 15.94 4.92
N THR A 68 26.05 16.20 6.02
CA THR A 68 26.46 15.76 7.36
C THR A 68 25.70 14.48 7.71
N PRO A 69 26.30 13.61 8.56
CA PRO A 69 25.61 12.41 9.05
C PRO A 69 24.30 12.73 9.78
N GLU A 70 24.18 13.91 10.38
CA GLU A 70 22.94 14.39 11.01
C GLU A 70 21.83 14.64 9.98
N ASN A 71 22.18 15.26 8.84
CA ASN A 71 21.22 15.49 7.74
C ASN A 71 20.87 14.18 7.04
N GLU A 72 21.82 13.24 6.91
CA GLU A 72 21.57 11.91 6.36
C GLU A 72 20.57 11.13 7.22
N ALA A 73 20.80 11.12 8.54
CA ALA A 73 19.91 10.48 9.49
C ALA A 73 18.51 11.11 9.47
N ALA A 74 18.42 12.44 9.32
CA ALA A 74 17.13 13.14 9.21
C ALA A 74 16.36 12.76 7.94
N VAL A 75 17.04 12.69 6.79
CA VAL A 75 16.42 12.23 5.54
C VAL A 75 15.96 10.78 5.65
N LEU A 76 16.78 9.90 6.23
CA LEU A 76 16.43 8.50 6.42
C LEU A 76 15.21 8.35 7.33
N ALA A 77 15.17 9.06 8.46
CA ALA A 77 14.03 9.07 9.37
C ALA A 77 12.74 9.61 8.72
N ALA A 78 12.85 10.61 7.85
CA ALA A 78 11.69 11.12 7.10
C ALA A 78 11.17 10.09 6.07
N VAL A 79 12.07 9.36 5.41
CA VAL A 79 11.70 8.26 4.49
C VAL A 79 11.06 7.09 5.24
N ASP A 80 11.58 6.74 6.41
CA ASP A 80 10.98 5.71 7.27
C ASP A 80 9.57 6.11 7.72
N ALA A 81 9.38 7.36 8.15
CA ALA A 81 8.07 7.90 8.51
C ALA A 81 7.09 7.88 7.32
N MET A 82 7.54 8.23 6.11
CA MET A 82 6.72 8.12 4.89
C MET A 82 6.35 6.66 4.59
N THR A 83 7.28 5.73 4.79
CA THR A 83 7.08 4.30 4.54
C THR A 83 6.07 3.71 5.52
N GLU A 84 6.20 4.01 6.81
CA GLU A 84 5.24 3.61 7.84
C GLU A 84 3.83 4.15 7.52
N GLN A 85 3.77 5.39 7.04
CA GLN A 85 2.51 6.00 6.65
C GLN A 85 1.87 5.35 5.41
N LEU A 86 2.67 4.92 4.41
CA LEU A 86 2.18 4.16 3.27
C LEU A 86 1.63 2.79 3.69
N MET A 87 2.31 2.12 4.61
CA MET A 87 1.89 0.84 5.16
C MET A 87 0.59 0.96 5.97
N ALA A 88 0.36 2.10 6.63
CA ALA A 88 -0.91 2.39 7.30
C ALA A 88 -2.05 2.76 6.32
N ARG A 89 -1.72 3.33 5.17
CA ARG A 89 -2.69 3.80 4.16
C ARG A 89 -3.21 2.69 3.25
N ALA A 90 -2.34 1.81 2.79
CA ALA A 90 -2.72 0.71 1.89
C ALA A 90 -3.90 -0.14 2.40
N PRO A 91 -3.94 -0.62 3.67
CA PRO A 91 -5.07 -1.40 4.17
C PRO A 91 -6.32 -0.55 4.37
N LEU A 92 -6.19 0.76 4.60
CA LEU A 92 -7.30 1.69 4.74
C LEU A 92 -8.01 1.89 3.40
N GLU A 93 -7.25 2.22 2.35
CA GLU A 93 -7.78 2.41 1.00
C GLU A 93 -8.43 1.14 0.47
N TYR A 94 -7.79 -0.02 0.70
CA TYR A 94 -8.36 -1.31 0.34
C TYR A 94 -9.71 -1.55 1.02
N GLN A 95 -9.80 -1.34 2.35
CA GLN A 95 -11.07 -1.51 3.08
C GLN A 95 -12.16 -0.56 2.58
N CYS A 96 -11.81 0.68 2.26
CA CYS A 96 -12.76 1.66 1.75
C CYS A 96 -13.27 1.30 0.34
N GLU A 97 -12.39 0.79 -0.53
CA GLU A 97 -12.80 0.31 -1.85
C GLU A 97 -13.73 -0.91 -1.73
N GLN A 98 -13.44 -1.85 -0.82
CA GLN A 98 -14.31 -3.01 -0.58
C GLN A 98 -15.69 -2.59 -0.08
N LEU A 99 -15.76 -1.66 0.88
CA LEU A 99 -17.03 -1.11 1.38
C LEU A 99 -17.83 -0.41 0.28
N GLN A 100 -17.15 0.33 -0.60
CA GLN A 100 -17.81 1.03 -1.70
C GLN A 100 -18.33 0.05 -2.78
N ARG A 101 -17.61 -1.04 -3.05
CA ARG A 101 -18.09 -2.11 -3.94
C ARG A 101 -19.30 -2.83 -3.34
N ALA A 102 -19.24 -3.15 -2.05
CA ALA A 102 -20.36 -3.81 -1.36
C ALA A 102 -21.64 -2.97 -1.39
N SER A 103 -21.54 -1.65 -1.13
CA SER A 103 -22.72 -0.77 -1.19
C SER A 103 -23.32 -0.66 -2.59
N GLN A 104 -22.48 -0.66 -3.64
CA GLN A 104 -22.95 -0.65 -5.02
C GLN A 104 -23.67 -1.94 -5.41
N VAL A 105 -23.20 -3.10 -4.95
CA VAL A 105 -23.86 -4.38 -5.20
C VAL A 105 -25.22 -4.44 -4.49
N GLU A 106 -25.32 -3.95 -3.25
CA GLU A 106 -26.60 -3.85 -2.55
C GLU A 106 -27.58 -2.89 -3.23
N ALA A 107 -27.09 -1.74 -3.68
CA ALA A 107 -27.90 -0.78 -4.43
C ALA A 107 -28.40 -1.36 -5.76
N ALA A 108 -27.53 -2.08 -6.49
CA ALA A 108 -27.89 -2.75 -7.73
C ALA A 108 -28.92 -3.86 -7.49
N LYS A 109 -28.79 -4.63 -6.39
CA LYS A 109 -29.77 -5.67 -6.03
C LYS A 109 -31.15 -5.07 -5.76
N ARG A 110 -31.24 -3.97 -5.00
CA ARG A 110 -32.49 -3.25 -4.73
C ARG A 110 -33.12 -2.59 -5.97
N ALA A 111 -32.35 -2.33 -7.02
CA ALA A 111 -32.87 -1.77 -8.27
C ALA A 111 -33.42 -2.85 -9.22
N VAL A 112 -33.14 -4.12 -8.94
CA VAL A 112 -33.55 -5.28 -9.76
C VAL A 112 -34.77 -6.00 -9.15
N ASP A 113 -35.01 -5.85 -7.84
CA ASP A 113 -36.27 -6.24 -7.15
C ASP A 113 -37.39 -5.20 -7.38
#